data_AF-A0A7C6MUN2-F1
#
_entry.id   AF-A0A7C6MUN2-F1
#
_cell.length_a   1.000
_cell.length_b   1.000
_cell.length_c   1.000
_cell.angle_alpha   90.00
_cell.angle_beta   90.00
_cell.angle_gamma   90.00
#
_symmetry.space_group_name_H-M   'P 1'
#
loop_
_entity.id
_entity.type
_entity.pdbx_description
1 polymer ?
#
loop_
_entity_poly.entity_id
_entity_poly.type
_entity_poly.pdbx_seq_one_letter_code
_entity_poly.pdbx_strand_id
1 'polypeptide(L)'
;MDYITTKQAAKKWGISERRVQVLCAQGRIKGAMRLGWAWAIPIDAEKPSDKRYKKNEESKERKEKKERKVSRRAASDYMIEID
;
A
#
# COMPACT_ATOMS: atom_id res chain seq x y z
N MET A 1 -3.61 20.40 5.60
CA MET A 1 -3.04 19.67 4.45
C MET A 1 -2.21 18.58 5.08
N ASP A 2 -2.70 17.35 5.01
CA ASP A 2 -2.19 16.29 5.89
C ASP A 2 -1.12 15.48 5.17
N TYR A 3 -0.02 15.22 5.88
CA TYR A 3 1.14 14.52 5.35
C TYR A 3 1.32 13.19 6.06
N ILE A 4 1.75 12.20 5.29
CA ILE A 4 2.13 10.88 5.76
C ILE A 4 3.64 10.67 5.56
N THR A 5 4.20 9.80 6.40
CA THR A 5 5.61 9.41 6.30
C THR A 5 5.82 8.41 5.16
N THR A 6 7.09 8.21 4.76
CA THR A 6 7.47 7.18 3.79
C THR A 6 6.98 5.78 4.19
N LYS A 7 7.02 5.47 5.48
CA LYS A 7 6.57 4.19 6.05
C LYS A 7 5.07 3.99 5.90
N GLN A 8 4.28 5.03 6.14
CA GLN A 8 2.83 4.99 5.93
C GLN A 8 2.48 4.89 4.44
N ALA A 9 3.14 5.69 3.59
CA ALA A 9 2.96 5.63 2.14
C ALA A 9 3.34 4.24 1.56
N ALA A 10 4.41 3.62 2.07
CA ALA A 10 4.84 2.27 1.69
C ALA A 10 3.75 1.24 1.96
N LYS A 11 3.14 1.28 3.16
CA LYS A 11 2.00 0.43 3.51
C LYS A 11 0.78 0.71 2.61
N LYS A 12 0.42 1.98 2.41
CA LYS A 12 -0.71 2.40 1.56
C LYS A 12 -0.58 1.88 0.13
N TRP A 13 0.62 1.96 -0.45
CA TRP A 13 0.88 1.60 -1.85
C TRP A 13 1.36 0.16 -2.07
N GLY A 14 1.58 -0.58 -0.98
CA GLY A 14 2.10 -1.94 -1.01
C GLY A 14 3.48 -2.06 -1.67
N ILE A 15 4.38 -1.12 -1.39
CA ILE A 15 5.76 -1.12 -1.89
C ILE A 15 6.75 -0.93 -0.74
N SER A 16 8.04 -1.19 -0.97
CA SER A 16 9.06 -0.95 0.06
C SER A 16 9.30 0.54 0.31
N GLU A 17 9.70 0.89 1.54
CA GLU A 17 10.03 2.28 1.92
C GLU A 17 11.14 2.87 1.05
N ARG A 18 12.16 2.06 0.73
CA ARG A 18 13.23 2.42 -0.21
C ARG A 18 12.66 2.86 -1.56
N ARG A 19 11.63 2.16 -2.06
CA ARG A 19 11.00 2.52 -3.34
C ARG A 19 10.25 3.84 -3.24
N VAL A 20 9.54 4.09 -2.13
CA VAL A 20 8.88 5.38 -1.86
C VAL A 20 9.90 6.52 -1.87
N GLN A 21 11.02 6.37 -1.16
CA GLN A 21 12.08 7.38 -1.11
C GLN A 21 12.66 7.67 -2.50
N VAL A 22 12.90 6.64 -3.31
CA VAL A 22 13.35 6.82 -4.70
C VAL A 22 12.31 7.61 -5.53
N LEU A 23 11.02 7.32 -5.37
CA LEU A 23 9.96 8.06 -6.09
C LEU A 23 9.87 9.51 -5.66
N CYS A 24 10.07 9.80 -4.37
CA CYS A 24 10.12 11.16 -3.84
C CYS A 24 11.34 11.91 -4.38
N ALA A 25 12.52 11.28 -4.35
CA ALA A 25 13.77 11.85 -4.87
C ALA A 25 13.71 12.10 -6.38
N GLN A 26 12.97 11.27 -7.13
CA GLN A 26 12.73 11.44 -8.56
C GLN A 26 11.65 12.49 -8.87
N GLY A 27 11.03 13.13 -7.87
CA GLY A 27 9.97 14.12 -8.06
C GLY A 27 8.68 13.54 -8.67
N ARG A 28 8.46 12.23 -8.54
CA ARG A 28 7.31 11.54 -9.17
C ARG A 28 6.03 11.61 -8.34
N ILE A 29 6.14 12.04 -7.09
CA ILE A 29 5.03 12.16 -6.15
C ILE A 29 4.73 13.66 -6.02
N LYS A 30 3.58 14.08 -6.53
CA LYS A 30 3.17 15.50 -6.51
C LYS A 30 3.01 15.97 -5.07
N GLY A 31 3.65 17.10 -4.74
CA GLY A 31 3.59 17.70 -3.41
C GLY A 31 4.42 16.98 -2.33
N ALA A 32 5.21 15.96 -2.68
CA ALA A 32 6.18 15.40 -1.75
C ALA A 32 7.32 16.39 -1.50
N MET A 33 7.66 16.60 -0.23
CA MET A 33 8.73 17.51 0.20
C MET A 33 9.71 16.81 1.13
N ARG A 34 10.99 17.21 1.06
CA ARG A 34 12.03 16.67 1.93
C ARG A 34 12.12 17.51 3.20
N LEU A 35 11.87 16.88 4.35
CA LEU A 35 11.97 17.48 5.68
C LEU A 35 13.23 16.94 6.37
N GLY A 36 14.38 17.51 6.01
CA GLY A 36 15.69 17.04 6.46
C GLY A 36 15.98 15.62 5.98
N TRP A 37 15.93 14.67 6.92
CA TRP A 37 16.16 13.24 6.71
C TRP A 37 14.90 12.46 6.31
N ALA A 38 13.71 13.03 6.54
CA ALA A 38 12.44 12.41 6.24
C ALA A 38 11.78 13.01 4.99
N TRP A 39 10.76 12.32 4.47
CA TRP A 39 9.89 12.85 3.43
C TRP A 39 8.47 13.02 3.97
N ALA A 40 7.88 14.18 3.70
CA ALA A 40 6.47 14.44 3.88
C ALA A 40 5.75 14.24 2.55
N ILE A 41 4.83 13.28 2.53
CA ILE A 41 4.05 12.89 1.35
C ILE A 41 2.60 13.28 1.61
N PRO A 42 1.93 14.05 0.73
CA PRO A 42 0.52 14.38 0.92
C PRO A 42 -0.34 13.12 1.03
N ILE A 43 -1.35 13.12 1.89
CA ILE A 43 -2.26 11.97 2.02
C ILE A 43 -2.99 11.66 0.70
N ASP A 44 -3.30 12.71 -0.08
CA ASP A 44 -3.96 12.63 -1.38
C ASP A 44 -3.04 12.20 -2.52
N ALA A 45 -1.74 11.99 -2.24
CA ALA A 45 -0.81 11.55 -3.25
C ALA A 45 -1.09 10.10 -3.67
N GLU A 46 -1.33 9.90 -4.97
CA GLU A 46 -1.45 8.57 -5.56
C GLU A 46 -0.09 7.98 -5.94
N LYS A 47 -0.03 6.65 -5.96
CA LYS A 47 1.17 5.92 -6.38
C LYS A 47 1.43 6.20 -7.88
N PRO A 48 2.59 6.76 -8.26
CA PRO A 48 2.90 6.96 -9.66
C PRO A 48 3.05 5.61 -10.39
N SER A 49 2.60 5.55 -11.65
CA SER A 49 2.69 4.35 -12.49
C SER A 49 4.14 3.87 -12.62
N ASP A 50 4.44 2.61 -12.32
CA ASP A 50 5.79 2.07 -12.46
C ASP A 50 6.07 1.73 -13.92
N LYS A 51 6.93 2.50 -14.59
CA LYS A 51 7.28 2.30 -16.02
C LYS A 51 8.02 0.99 -16.30
N ARG A 52 8.47 0.27 -15.26
CA ARG A 52 9.18 -1.02 -15.41
C ARG A 52 8.26 -2.20 -15.73
N TYR A 53 6.98 -2.10 -15.38
CA TYR A 53 6.03 -3.20 -15.55
C TYR A 53 4.84 -2.73 -16.38
N LYS A 54 4.49 -3.48 -17.42
CA LYS A 54 3.16 -3.38 -18.02
C LYS A 54 2.16 -3.81 -16.94
N LYS A 55 1.09 -3.03 -16.74
CA LYS A 55 0.08 -3.26 -15.72
C LYS A 55 -0.69 -4.55 -16.05
N ASN A 56 -0.21 -5.72 -15.60
CA ASN A 56 -1.05 -6.91 -15.58
C ASN A 56 -2.08 -6.75 -14.46
N GLU A 57 -3.35 -6.76 -14.84
CA GLU A 57 -4.50 -6.49 -13.95
C GLU A 57 -4.75 -7.59 -12.88
N GLU A 58 -3.97 -8.69 -12.90
CA GLU A 58 -4.10 -9.87 -12.03
C GLU A 58 -3.93 -9.62 -10.51
N SER A 59 -3.38 -8.48 -10.10
CA SER A 59 -3.02 -8.25 -8.69
C SER A 59 -4.21 -7.96 -7.76
N LYS A 60 -5.40 -7.63 -8.31
CA LYS A 60 -6.61 -7.39 -7.50
C LYS A 60 -7.28 -8.68 -7.02
N GLU A 61 -7.34 -9.71 -7.86
CA GLU A 61 -8.05 -10.96 -7.52
C GLU A 61 -7.43 -11.73 -6.35
N ARG A 62 -6.11 -11.62 -6.15
CA ARG A 62 -5.41 -12.36 -5.08
C ARG A 62 -5.75 -11.85 -3.68
N LYS A 63 -6.15 -10.57 -3.53
CA LYS A 63 -6.53 -10.00 -2.22
C LYS A 63 -7.92 -10.48 -1.80
N GLU A 64 -8.89 -10.43 -2.71
CA GLU A 64 -10.27 -10.87 -2.47
C GLU A 64 -10.35 -12.38 -2.15
N LYS A 65 -9.55 -13.20 -2.84
CA LYS A 65 -9.45 -14.65 -2.56
C LYS A 65 -8.85 -14.96 -1.18
N LYS A 66 -8.03 -14.07 -0.60
CA LYS A 66 -7.48 -14.23 0.75
C LYS A 66 -8.51 -13.88 1.83
N GLU A 67 -9.23 -12.77 1.67
CA GLU A 67 -10.29 -12.35 2.60
C GLU A 67 -11.45 -13.36 2.64
N ARG A 68 -11.87 -13.88 1.48
CA ARG A 68 -12.90 -14.93 1.40
C ARG A 68 -12.48 -16.24 2.09
N LYS A 69 -11.18 -16.58 2.12
CA LYS A 69 -10.68 -17.77 2.81
C LYS A 69 -10.55 -17.58 4.33
N VAL A 70 -10.24 -16.37 4.79
CA VAL A 70 -10.17 -16.04 6.22
C VAL A 70 -11.57 -16.05 6.84
N SER A 71 -12.56 -15.46 6.16
CA SER A 71 -13.97 -15.48 6.60
C SER A 71 -14.53 -16.91 6.75
N ARG A 72 -14.23 -17.82 5.81
CA ARG A 72 -14.69 -19.22 5.89
C ARG A 72 -14.09 -19.99 7.08
N ARG A 73 -12.84 -19.69 7.45
CA ARG A 73 -12.19 -20.32 8.63
C ARG A 73 -12.77 -19.77 9.93
N ALA A 74 -12.96 -18.46 10.02
CA ALA A 74 -13.63 -17.84 11.16
C ALA A 74 -15.04 -18.40 11.39
N ALA A 75 -15.82 -18.63 10.31
CA ALA A 75 -17.14 -19.26 10.44
C ALA A 75 -17.09 -20.72 10.89
N SER A 76 -16.01 -21.45 10.56
CA SER A 76 -15.81 -22.84 11.01
C SER A 76 -15.38 -22.90 12.48
N ASP A 77 -14.49 -21.99 12.91
CA ASP A 77 -14.01 -21.93 14.29
C ASP A 77 -15.16 -21.56 15.25
N TYR A 78 -16.06 -20.64 14.86
CA TYR A 78 -17.28 -20.29 15.61
C TYR A 78 -18.31 -21.42 15.70
N MET A 79 -18.30 -22.40 14.79
CA MET A 79 -19.25 -23.52 14.79
C MET A 79 -18.82 -24.66 15.71
N ILE A 80 -17.54 -24.74 16.08
CA ILE A 80 -16.97 -25.77 16.97
C ILE A 80 -17.17 -25.40 18.45
N GLU A 81 -17.39 -24.11 18.78
CA GLU A 81 -17.58 -23.62 20.15
C GLU A 81 -19.02 -23.73 20.69
N ILE A 82 -19.97 -24.24 19.89
CA ILE A 82 -21.41 -24.31 20.23
C ILE A 82 -21.86 -25.74 20.63
N ASP A 83 -20.98 -26.74 20.54
CA ASP A 83 -21.15 -28.10 21.09
C ASP A 83 -20.53 -28.22 22.50
#